data_AF-A0AA39MZV8-F1
#
_entry.id   AF-A0AA39MZV8-F1
#
_cell.length_a   1.000
_cell.length_b   1.000
_cell.length_c   1.000
_cell.angle_alpha   90.00
_cell.angle_beta   90.00
_cell.angle_gamma   90.00
#
_symmetry.space_group_name_H-M   'P 1'
#
loop_
_entity.id
_entity.type
_entity.pdbx_description
1 polymer ?
#
loop_
_entity_poly.entity_id
_entity_poly.type
_entity_poly.pdbx_seq_one_letter_code
_entity_poly.pdbx_strand_id
1 'polypeptide(L)'
;MIGCKLLYDVCEALQIAKENDKPFGGINIIFMGDFAQLPPVGQVRLYAHLNTRSTGQLHQMNMIGKVLWYSVDTVVQLHEVMWQAGSANEEFISLLALESVRPDWNTLDWNTAPVIVYENAIKDAVNEDSARSFSRHTG
;
A
#
# COMPACT_ATOMS: atom_id res chain seq x y z
N MET A 1 -3.91 0.55 0.25
CA MET A 1 -4.45 -0.79 0.53
C MET A 1 -5.94 -0.74 0.82
N ILE A 2 -6.68 -1.80 0.48
CA ILE A 2 -8.14 -1.86 0.61
C ILE A 2 -8.51 -2.45 1.98
N GLY A 3 -9.44 -1.79 2.68
CA GLY A 3 -10.06 -2.31 3.91
C GLY A 3 -11.47 -2.86 3.67
N CYS A 4 -12.00 -3.63 4.62
CA CYS A 4 -13.32 -4.25 4.49
C CYS A 4 -14.45 -3.23 4.27
N LYS A 5 -14.46 -2.13 5.05
CA LYS A 5 -15.46 -1.06 4.86
C LYS A 5 -15.40 -0.46 3.46
N LEU A 6 -14.21 -0.16 2.94
CA LEU A 6 -14.07 0.38 1.58
C LEU A 6 -14.64 -0.59 0.54
N LEU A 7 -14.38 -1.89 0.70
CA LEU A 7 -14.92 -2.90 -0.21
C LEU A 7 -16.46 -2.97 -0.17
N TYR A 8 -17.05 -2.83 1.03
CA TYR A 8 -18.49 -2.66 1.19
C TYR A 8 -19.01 -1.40 0.47
N ASP A 9 -18.38 -0.24 0.69
CA ASP A 9 -18.81 1.03 0.11
C ASP A 9 -18.80 0.96 -1.44
N VAL A 10 -17.77 0.32 -2.02
CA VAL A 10 -17.69 0.08 -3.48
C VAL A 10 -18.80 -0.84 -3.96
N CYS A 11 -19.08 -1.94 -3.25
CA CYS A 11 -20.16 -2.85 -3.61
C CYS A 11 -21.52 -2.14 -3.59
N GLU A 12 -21.83 -1.41 -2.52
CA GLU A 12 -23.06 -0.65 -2.36
C GLU A 12 -23.22 0.40 -3.46
N ALA A 13 -22.17 1.18 -3.73
CA ALA A 13 -22.19 2.19 -4.79
C ALA A 13 -22.47 1.58 -6.17
N LEU A 14 -21.88 0.41 -6.48
CA LEU A 14 -22.13 -0.28 -7.74
C LEU A 14 -23.53 -0.89 -7.82
N GLN A 15 -24.06 -1.42 -6.71
CA GLN A 15 -25.43 -1.94 -6.65
C GLN A 15 -26.46 -0.83 -6.94
N ILE A 16 -26.26 0.35 -6.32
CA ILE A 16 -27.09 1.53 -6.56
C ILE A 16 -26.96 1.99 -8.01
N ALA A 17 -25.74 2.17 -8.52
CA ALA A 17 -25.50 2.69 -9.87
C ALA A 17 -26.00 1.76 -10.98
N LYS A 18 -26.07 0.44 -10.71
CA LYS A 18 -26.54 -0.57 -11.66
C LYS A 18 -28.00 -0.97 -11.46
N GLU A 19 -28.66 -0.42 -10.44
CA GLU A 19 -30.00 -0.84 -10.00
C GLU A 19 -30.11 -2.37 -9.89
N ASN A 20 -29.07 -3.00 -9.34
CA ASN A 20 -28.90 -4.45 -9.29
C ASN A 20 -28.34 -4.85 -7.92
N ASP A 21 -29.05 -5.73 -7.23
CA ASP A 21 -28.73 -6.17 -5.87
C ASP A 21 -27.63 -7.26 -5.82
N LYS A 22 -27.21 -7.81 -6.96
CA LYS A 22 -26.08 -8.74 -7.02
C LYS A 22 -24.80 -8.09 -6.48
N PRO A 23 -23.85 -8.85 -5.92
CA PRO A 23 -22.55 -8.32 -5.50
C PRO A 23 -21.93 -7.44 -6.59
N PHE A 24 -21.46 -6.26 -6.22
CA PHE A 24 -20.89 -5.25 -7.12
C PHE A 24 -21.81 -4.85 -8.29
N GLY A 25 -23.13 -4.90 -8.12
CA GLY A 25 -24.09 -4.61 -9.19
C GLY A 25 -24.03 -5.59 -10.36
N GLY A 26 -23.51 -6.81 -10.13
CA GLY A 26 -23.31 -7.84 -11.14
C GLY A 26 -22.11 -7.60 -12.06
N ILE A 27 -21.19 -6.72 -11.68
CA ILE A 27 -19.95 -6.46 -12.43
C ILE A 27 -18.88 -7.46 -12.00
N ASN A 28 -18.13 -7.98 -12.98
CA ASN A 28 -16.94 -8.79 -12.71
C ASN A 28 -15.82 -7.91 -12.13
N ILE A 29 -15.34 -8.24 -10.94
CA ILE A 29 -14.27 -7.50 -10.26
C ILE A 29 -12.98 -8.31 -10.29
N ILE A 30 -11.88 -7.66 -10.70
CA ILE A 30 -10.53 -8.23 -10.62
C ILE A 30 -9.74 -7.42 -9.59
N PHE A 31 -9.20 -8.12 -8.60
CA PHE A 31 -8.28 -7.52 -7.62
C PHE A 31 -6.84 -7.75 -8.08
N MET A 32 -6.03 -6.69 -8.01
CA MET A 32 -4.59 -6.76 -8.29
C MET A 32 -3.85 -5.96 -7.22
N GLY A 33 -2.78 -6.53 -6.67
CA GLY A 33 -1.99 -5.87 -5.64
C GLY A 33 -1.02 -6.81 -4.93
N ASP A 34 -0.39 -6.29 -3.89
CA ASP A 34 0.59 -6.99 -3.06
C ASP A 34 0.25 -6.82 -1.58
N PHE A 35 0.15 -7.94 -0.85
CA PHE A 35 -0.18 -7.96 0.58
C PHE A 35 1.01 -7.57 1.49
N ALA A 36 2.23 -7.51 0.95
CA ALA A 36 3.40 -7.00 1.67
C ALA A 36 3.41 -5.47 1.77
N GLN A 37 2.48 -4.77 1.10
CA GLN A 37 2.30 -3.33 1.26
C GLN A 37 1.77 -2.96 2.65
N LEU A 38 1.91 -1.68 3.00
CA LEU A 38 1.40 -1.15 4.27
C LEU A 38 -0.11 -1.38 4.42
N PRO A 39 -0.58 -1.80 5.62
CA PRO A 39 -2.00 -2.03 5.87
C PRO A 39 -2.86 -0.79 5.58
N PRO A 40 -4.15 -0.96 5.27
CA PRO A 40 -5.05 0.18 5.14
C PRO A 40 -5.08 0.95 6.47
N VAL A 41 -4.85 2.27 6.40
CA VAL A 41 -4.79 3.13 7.58
C VAL A 41 -6.19 3.32 8.14
N GLY A 42 -6.37 3.04 9.43
CA GLY A 42 -7.65 3.24 10.13
C GLY A 42 -8.80 2.31 9.70
N GLN A 43 -8.53 1.26 8.90
CA GLN A 43 -9.54 0.30 8.47
C GLN A 43 -9.14 -1.13 8.79
N VAL A 44 -10.13 -2.02 8.83
CA VAL A 44 -9.87 -3.45 9.00
C VAL A 44 -9.37 -4.06 7.69
N ARG A 45 -8.23 -4.77 7.75
CA ARG A 45 -7.63 -5.50 6.63
C ARG A 45 -8.57 -6.60 6.12
N LEU A 46 -8.60 -6.81 4.80
CA LEU A 46 -9.37 -7.90 4.17
C LEU A 46 -9.00 -9.29 4.68
N TYR A 47 -7.75 -9.50 5.10
CA TYR A 47 -7.22 -10.77 5.62
C TYR A 47 -7.16 -10.84 7.16
N ALA A 48 -7.66 -9.84 7.88
CA ALA A 48 -7.72 -9.90 9.34
C ALA A 48 -8.86 -10.82 9.84
N HIS A 49 -8.69 -11.36 11.05
CA HIS A 49 -9.79 -11.98 11.79
C HIS A 49 -10.77 -10.91 12.28
N LEU A 50 -12.07 -11.13 12.08
CA LEU A 50 -13.11 -10.26 12.60
C LEU A 50 -13.69 -10.84 13.89
N ASN A 51 -13.85 -9.97 14.90
CA ASN A 51 -14.54 -10.34 16.13
C ASN A 51 -16.06 -10.30 15.90
N THR A 52 -16.71 -11.45 15.84
CA THR A 52 -18.14 -11.60 15.54
C THR A 52 -19.09 -11.19 16.67
N ARG A 53 -18.56 -10.75 17.83
CA ARG A 53 -19.37 -10.38 19.00
C ARG A 53 -19.85 -8.92 18.98
N SER A 54 -19.37 -8.10 18.05
CA SER A 54 -19.78 -6.70 17.92
C SER A 54 -20.98 -6.56 16.98
N THR A 55 -21.86 -5.61 17.25
CA THR A 55 -23.10 -5.40 16.46
C THR A 55 -23.21 -4.00 15.87
N GLY A 56 -22.17 -3.16 16.01
CA GLY A 56 -22.20 -1.79 15.48
C GLY A 56 -22.30 -1.75 13.95
N GLN A 57 -22.88 -0.69 13.38
CA GLN A 57 -23.04 -0.53 11.93
C GLN A 57 -21.71 -0.67 11.17
N LEU A 58 -20.64 -0.03 11.68
CA LEU A 58 -19.30 -0.16 11.11
C LEU A 58 -18.80 -1.62 11.15
N HIS A 59 -19.15 -2.38 12.18
CA HIS A 59 -18.82 -3.81 12.24
C HIS A 59 -19.56 -4.61 11.17
N GLN A 60 -20.86 -4.35 10.98
CA GLN A 60 -21.66 -5.00 9.93
C GLN A 60 -21.09 -4.70 8.53
N MET A 61 -20.73 -3.44 8.25
CA MET A 61 -20.08 -3.06 6.99
C MET A 61 -18.76 -3.83 6.78
N ASN A 62 -17.93 -3.92 7.82
CA ASN A 62 -16.69 -4.71 7.75
C ASN A 62 -16.95 -6.21 7.56
N MET A 63 -18.00 -6.77 8.17
CA MET A 63 -18.39 -8.17 7.99
C MET A 63 -18.84 -8.44 6.56
N ILE A 64 -19.67 -7.58 5.98
CA ILE A 64 -20.11 -7.71 4.58
C ILE A 64 -18.91 -7.59 3.64
N GLY A 65 -18.05 -6.58 3.84
CA GLY A 65 -16.81 -6.44 3.07
C GLY A 65 -15.91 -7.68 3.16
N LYS A 66 -15.83 -8.33 4.32
CA LYS A 66 -15.08 -9.58 4.50
C LYS A 66 -15.73 -10.76 3.77
N VAL A 67 -17.05 -10.86 3.78
CA VAL A 67 -17.78 -11.90 3.04
C VAL A 67 -17.58 -11.71 1.54
N LEU A 68 -17.61 -10.48 1.04
CA LEU A 68 -17.30 -10.16 -0.36
C LEU A 68 -15.86 -10.56 -0.71
N TRP A 69 -14.90 -10.37 0.19
CA TRP A 69 -13.53 -10.86 -0.03
C TRP A 69 -13.45 -12.38 -0.13
N TYR A 70 -14.24 -13.11 0.67
CA TYR A 70 -14.32 -14.57 0.59
C TYR A 70 -15.06 -15.10 -0.65
N SER A 71 -15.76 -14.24 -1.42
CA SER A 71 -16.33 -14.67 -2.70
C SER A 71 -15.31 -14.73 -3.82
N VAL A 72 -14.07 -14.28 -3.60
CA VAL A 72 -12.97 -14.44 -4.55
C VAL A 72 -12.50 -15.90 -4.49
N ASP A 73 -12.70 -16.63 -5.59
CA ASP A 73 -12.36 -18.06 -5.70
C ASP A 73 -11.09 -18.33 -6.50
N THR A 74 -10.65 -17.35 -7.29
CA THR A 74 -9.53 -17.50 -8.22
C THR A 74 -8.42 -16.54 -7.84
N VAL A 75 -7.22 -17.10 -7.62
CA VAL A 75 -6.01 -16.34 -7.28
C VAL A 75 -4.92 -16.70 -8.28
N VAL A 76 -4.31 -15.68 -8.86
CA VAL A 76 -3.13 -15.83 -9.73
C VAL A 76 -1.95 -15.13 -9.05
N GLN A 77 -0.90 -15.89 -8.76
CA GLN A 77 0.33 -15.35 -8.18
C GLN A 77 1.39 -15.17 -9.28
N LEU A 78 1.90 -13.94 -9.41
CA LEU A 78 3.02 -13.63 -10.29
C LEU A 78 4.32 -13.86 -9.51
N HIS A 79 5.25 -14.63 -10.08
CA HIS A 79 6.52 -14.99 -9.44
C HIS A 79 7.75 -14.34 -10.08
N GLU A 80 7.60 -13.80 -11.30
CA GLU A 80 8.72 -13.20 -12.03
C GLU A 80 8.77 -11.69 -11.76
N VAL A 81 9.87 -11.24 -11.14
CA VAL A 81 10.15 -9.84 -10.85
C VAL A 81 10.87 -9.22 -12.05
N MET A 82 10.15 -8.37 -12.80
CA MET A 82 10.71 -7.76 -14.02
C MET A 82 11.51 -6.48 -13.76
N TRP A 83 11.27 -5.78 -12.65
CA TRP A 83 11.88 -4.47 -12.39
C TRP A 83 13.30 -4.56 -11.85
N GLN A 84 13.54 -5.47 -10.90
CA GLN A 84 14.87 -5.72 -10.33
C GLN A 84 15.61 -6.86 -11.07
N ALA A 85 15.23 -7.19 -12.29
CA ALA A 85 15.90 -8.21 -13.07
C ALA A 85 17.31 -7.76 -13.52
N GLY A 86 18.21 -8.72 -13.72
CA GLY A 86 19.56 -8.49 -14.24
C GLY A 86 20.61 -8.20 -13.17
N SER A 87 21.88 -8.44 -13.52
CA SER A 87 23.02 -8.36 -12.60
C SER A 87 23.25 -6.98 -12.00
N ALA A 88 22.76 -5.91 -12.66
CA ALA A 88 22.85 -4.55 -12.16
C ALA A 88 22.08 -4.31 -10.84
N ASN A 89 21.11 -5.18 -10.51
CA ASN A 89 20.26 -5.04 -9.32
C ASN A 89 20.67 -5.99 -8.18
N GLU A 90 21.67 -6.85 -8.37
CA GLU A 90 22.10 -7.84 -7.37
C GLU A 90 22.53 -7.18 -6.06
N GLU A 91 23.28 -6.07 -6.15
CA GLU A 91 23.70 -5.29 -4.98
C GLU A 91 22.48 -4.73 -4.24
N PHE A 92 21.53 -4.10 -4.94
CA PHE A 92 20.31 -3.56 -4.34
C PHE A 92 19.49 -4.65 -3.62
N ILE A 93 19.33 -5.82 -4.23
CA ILE A 93 18.65 -6.98 -3.62
C ILE A 93 19.40 -7.45 -2.38
N SER A 94 20.74 -7.48 -2.41
CA SER A 94 21.55 -7.83 -1.25
C SER A 94 21.42 -6.83 -0.10
N LEU A 95 21.31 -5.53 -0.41
CA LEU A 95 21.15 -4.47 0.59
C LEU A 95 19.76 -4.51 1.22
N LEU A 96 18.73 -4.88 0.46
CA LEU A 96 17.39 -5.14 1.01
C LEU A 96 17.36 -6.31 2.00
N ALA A 97 18.31 -7.25 1.88
CA ALA A 97 18.45 -8.38 2.80
C ALA A 97 19.33 -8.07 4.04
N LEU A 98 19.99 -6.91 4.09
CA LEU A 98 20.87 -6.49 5.18
C LEU A 98 20.14 -5.57 6.18
N GLU A 99 20.34 -5.80 7.48
CA GLU A 99 19.58 -5.13 8.55
C GLU A 99 19.96 -3.66 8.80
N SER A 100 21.09 -3.16 8.27
CA SER A 100 21.45 -1.74 8.34
C SER A 100 22.67 -1.40 7.47
N VAL A 101 22.49 -0.48 6.53
CA VAL A 101 23.56 0.20 5.80
C VAL A 101 23.69 1.61 6.37
N ARG A 102 24.91 2.07 6.66
CA ARG A 102 25.18 3.45 7.08
C ARG A 102 26.00 4.16 6.01
N PRO A 103 25.34 4.76 5.00
CA PRO A 103 26.06 5.48 3.95
C PRO A 103 26.70 6.78 4.50
N ASP A 104 27.79 7.22 3.88
CA ASP A 104 28.33 8.56 4.09
C ASP A 104 27.60 9.56 3.17
N TRP A 105 26.71 10.33 3.76
CA TRP A 105 25.84 11.30 3.10
C TRP A 105 26.58 12.46 2.41
N ASN A 106 27.87 12.64 2.69
CA ASN A 106 28.66 13.71 2.07
C ASN A 106 29.31 13.30 0.74
N THR A 107 29.27 12.01 0.40
CA THR A 107 29.79 11.52 -0.87
C THR A 107 28.89 11.92 -2.03
N LEU A 108 29.45 12.06 -3.23
CA LEU A 108 28.68 12.42 -4.43
C LEU A 108 27.59 11.39 -4.76
N ASP A 109 27.82 10.13 -4.40
CA ASP A 109 26.88 9.03 -4.66
C ASP A 109 25.63 9.12 -3.78
N TRP A 110 25.73 9.71 -2.58
CA TRP A 110 24.65 9.76 -1.58
C TRP A 110 24.10 11.17 -1.34
N ASN A 111 24.84 12.23 -1.68
CA ASN A 111 24.40 13.61 -1.43
C ASN A 111 23.22 14.06 -2.31
N THR A 112 22.93 13.33 -3.41
CA THR A 112 21.73 13.51 -4.24
C THR A 112 20.73 12.36 -4.09
N ALA A 113 21.00 11.37 -3.23
CA ALA A 113 20.14 10.21 -3.10
C ALA A 113 18.82 10.59 -2.41
N PRO A 114 17.67 10.08 -2.88
CA PRO A 114 16.41 10.24 -2.16
C PRO A 114 16.48 9.59 -0.78
N VAL A 115 16.06 10.32 0.26
CA VAL A 115 15.98 9.81 1.63
C VAL A 115 14.53 9.45 1.94
N ILE A 116 14.30 8.19 2.34
CA ILE A 116 12.99 7.72 2.80
C ILE A 116 12.96 7.79 4.32
N VAL A 117 11.99 8.52 4.88
CA VAL A 117 11.78 8.63 6.33
C VAL A 117 10.36 8.24 6.69
N TYR A 118 10.15 7.83 7.93
CA TYR A 118 8.86 7.31 8.39
C TYR A 118 7.81 8.40 8.64
N GLU A 119 8.25 9.62 8.99
CA GLU A 119 7.39 10.73 9.40
C GLU A 119 7.44 11.88 8.40
N ASN A 120 6.26 12.40 8.07
CA ASN A 120 6.16 13.54 7.15
C ASN A 120 6.86 14.79 7.71
N ALA A 121 6.77 15.06 9.02
CA ALA A 121 7.43 16.21 9.62
C ALA A 121 8.97 16.15 9.45
N ILE A 122 9.55 14.96 9.57
CA ILE A 122 10.98 14.75 9.32
C ILE A 122 11.31 14.96 7.84
N LYS A 123 10.50 14.38 6.94
CA LYS A 123 10.66 14.54 5.49
C LYS A 123 10.61 16.03 5.11
N ASP A 124 9.67 16.78 5.67
CA ASP A 124 9.49 18.20 5.38
C ASP A 124 10.70 19.02 5.87
N ALA A 125 11.22 18.72 7.08
CA ALA A 125 12.43 19.36 7.59
C ALA A 125 13.67 19.07 6.72
N VAL A 126 13.88 17.81 6.30
CA VAL A 126 14.99 17.41 5.42
C VAL A 126 14.88 18.09 4.04
N ASN A 127 13.68 18.15 3.48
CA ASN A 127 13.42 18.81 2.21
C ASN A 127 13.70 20.32 2.30
N GLU A 128 13.29 20.97 3.40
CA GLU A 128 13.53 22.39 3.61
C GLU A 128 15.02 22.71 3.72
N ASP A 129 15.77 21.93 4.50
CA ASP A 129 17.22 22.10 4.65
C ASP A 129 17.95 21.87 3.31
N SER A 130 17.58 20.80 2.59
CA SER A 130 18.14 20.48 1.28
C SER A 130 17.88 21.60 0.26
N ALA A 131 16.66 22.15 0.23
CA ALA A 131 16.30 23.26 -0.66
C ALA A 131 17.08 24.55 -0.33
N ARG A 132 17.26 24.86 0.97
CA ARG A 132 18.07 26.01 1.42
C ARG A 132 19.54 25.83 1.05
N SER A 133 20.09 24.63 1.23
CA SER A 133 21.46 24.30 0.85
C SER A 133 21.67 24.44 -0.66
N PHE A 134 20.77 23.88 -1.48
CA PHE A 134 20.84 24.00 -2.94
C PHE A 134 20.82 25.46 -3.41
N SER A 135 19.88 26.26 -2.88
CA SER A 135 19.76 27.69 -3.20
C SER A 135 21.05 28.48 -2.97
N ARG A 136 21.80 28.17 -1.91
CA ARG A 136 23.09 28.81 -1.59
C ARG A 136 24.23 28.43 -2.54
N HIS A 137 24.15 27.28 -3.20
CA HIS A 137 25.20 26.80 -4.11
C HIS A 137 24.95 27.18 -5.58
N THR A 138 23.70 27.48 -5.95
CA THR A 138 23.31 27.77 -7.34
C THR A 138 22.89 29.21 -7.61
N GLY A 139 22.73 30.04 -6.56
CA GLY A 139 22.45 31.48 -6.65
C GLY A 139 23.71 32.32 -6.53
#